data_AF-A0A2A4QFQ7-F1
#
_entry.id   AF-A0A2A4QFQ7-F1
#
_cell.length_a   1.000
_cell.length_b   1.000
_cell.length_c   1.000
_cell.angle_alpha   90.00
_cell.angle_beta   90.00
_cell.angle_gamma   90.00
#
_symmetry.space_group_name_H-M   'P 1'
#
loop_
_entity.id
_entity.type
_entity.pdbx_description
1 polymer ?
#
loop_
_entity_poly.entity_id
_entity_poly.type
_entity_poly.pdbx_seq_one_letter_code
_entity_poly.pdbx_strand_id
1 'polypeptide(L)'
;MIETVEDLGSGGGSSAPIDSFEVFNRYDLLFTDSNDATWLKTGTIETDVLSYPLAKSFVLGSYTNVSFSTPQVPAPRGLAWDGVHFWVLSGVTSDPKLYKYDAAGASIDNFAVQSLSSATDVVFDGVDLVVIQSNYWVRHTLAGVYVASGSMDSGASAITFDGTYLWVFNSNSMVQYNLDFTKTGVTIDITFGPTGMAWDGSNFWLCDRYYAYQYTANGVFTGSKIDIRNEATDVEGIVWDGVNLVTTDENTKYLYKYDCTSTRYVGHPTVEYGGEVSLPVYVRIK
;
A
#
# COMPACT_ATOMS: atom_id res chain seq x y z
N MET A 1 -1.90 -25.93 -57.48
CA MET A 1 -3.12 -25.15 -57.75
C MET A 1 -4.02 -25.42 -56.56
N ILE A 2 -4.29 -24.37 -55.79
CA ILE A 2 -4.74 -24.38 -54.40
C ILE A 2 -6.12 -25.04 -54.31
N GLU A 3 -6.25 -26.06 -53.46
CA GLU A 3 -7.54 -26.59 -53.01
C GLU A 3 -8.27 -25.51 -52.22
N THR A 4 -9.46 -25.17 -52.70
CA THR A 4 -10.46 -24.41 -51.95
C THR A 4 -10.97 -25.28 -50.81
N VAL A 5 -10.68 -24.88 -49.58
CA VAL A 5 -11.34 -25.43 -48.39
C VAL A 5 -12.73 -24.77 -48.30
N GLU A 6 -13.76 -25.52 -48.66
CA GLU A 6 -15.12 -25.25 -48.21
C GLU A 6 -15.36 -25.92 -46.85
N ASP A 7 -15.98 -25.12 -45.98
CA ASP A 7 -16.86 -25.48 -44.87
C ASP A 7 -16.26 -26.14 -43.61
N LEU A 8 -16.26 -25.36 -42.53
CA LEU A 8 -16.65 -25.85 -41.21
C LEU A 8 -17.60 -24.85 -40.56
N GLY A 9 -18.89 -24.98 -40.87
CA GLY A 9 -19.93 -24.64 -39.92
C GLY A 9 -19.68 -25.38 -38.60
N SER A 10 -19.34 -24.66 -37.55
CA SER A 10 -19.44 -25.17 -36.18
C SER A 10 -20.78 -24.75 -35.59
N GLY A 11 -21.81 -25.50 -35.96
CA GLY A 11 -22.92 -25.73 -35.04
C GLY A 11 -22.37 -26.46 -33.82
N GLY A 12 -22.10 -25.73 -32.74
CA GLY A 12 -21.79 -26.26 -31.42
C GLY A 12 -22.73 -25.59 -30.42
N GLY A 13 -23.70 -26.32 -29.89
CA GLY A 13 -24.63 -25.80 -28.89
C GLY A 13 -23.87 -25.36 -27.64
N SER A 14 -24.15 -24.17 -27.12
CA SER A 14 -23.54 -23.75 -25.86
C SER A 14 -24.26 -24.42 -24.70
N SER A 15 -23.74 -25.58 -24.30
CA SER A 15 -23.95 -26.20 -22.98
C SER A 15 -23.06 -25.55 -21.92
N ALA A 16 -22.53 -24.36 -22.17
CA ALA A 16 -21.47 -23.76 -21.37
C ALA A 16 -22.05 -23.29 -20.03
N PRO A 17 -21.55 -23.77 -18.88
CA PRO A 17 -22.03 -23.32 -17.57
C PRO A 17 -21.89 -21.80 -17.39
N ILE A 18 -22.65 -21.21 -16.47
CA ILE A 18 -22.31 -19.86 -15.98
C ILE A 18 -20.85 -19.87 -15.50
N ASP A 19 -20.14 -18.77 -15.74
CA ASP A 19 -18.70 -18.60 -15.52
C ASP A 19 -17.78 -19.36 -16.50
N SER A 20 -18.31 -19.96 -17.56
CA SER A 20 -17.50 -20.50 -18.65
C SER A 20 -16.88 -19.39 -19.50
N PHE A 21 -15.67 -19.63 -20.03
CA PHE A 21 -14.99 -18.73 -20.95
C PHE A 21 -15.07 -19.24 -22.38
N GLU A 22 -15.44 -18.37 -23.32
CA GLU A 22 -15.47 -18.66 -24.75
C GLU A 22 -14.88 -17.49 -25.56
N VAL A 23 -14.37 -17.79 -26.75
CA VAL A 23 -13.80 -16.82 -27.69
C VAL A 23 -14.83 -16.52 -28.76
N PHE A 24 -15.09 -15.24 -29.02
CA PHE A 24 -16.02 -14.82 -30.05
C PHE A 24 -15.36 -13.82 -30.99
N ASN A 25 -15.60 -13.97 -32.30
CA ASN A 25 -15.21 -12.97 -33.31
C ASN A 25 -16.15 -11.76 -33.29
N ARG A 26 -16.21 -11.08 -32.14
CA ARG A 26 -17.14 -9.98 -31.84
C ARG A 26 -16.48 -9.00 -30.87
N TYR A 27 -16.87 -7.73 -30.95
CA TYR A 27 -16.21 -6.66 -30.17
C TYR A 27 -17.12 -5.93 -29.17
N ASP A 28 -18.41 -6.28 -29.09
CA ASP A 28 -19.36 -5.70 -28.15
C ASP A 28 -18.94 -5.98 -26.70
N LEU A 29 -19.17 -5.04 -25.78
CA LEU A 29 -18.85 -5.24 -24.35
C LEU A 29 -19.71 -6.36 -23.73
N LEU A 30 -20.96 -6.47 -24.19
CA LEU A 30 -21.97 -7.39 -23.68
C LEU A 30 -22.84 -7.84 -24.86
N PHE A 31 -23.18 -9.12 -24.94
CA PHE A 31 -24.16 -9.60 -25.92
C PHE A 31 -24.96 -10.79 -25.41
N THR A 32 -26.08 -11.07 -26.08
CA THR A 32 -26.84 -12.32 -25.94
C THR A 32 -26.71 -13.14 -27.22
N ASP A 33 -26.39 -14.43 -27.12
CA ASP A 33 -26.26 -15.31 -28.28
C ASP A 33 -27.62 -15.88 -28.73
N SER A 34 -27.62 -16.68 -29.79
CA SER A 34 -28.82 -17.33 -30.32
C SER A 34 -29.46 -18.36 -29.38
N ASN A 35 -28.81 -18.68 -28.26
CA ASN A 35 -29.27 -19.62 -27.24
C ASN A 35 -29.72 -18.90 -25.95
N ASP A 36 -29.96 -17.59 -26.00
CA ASP A 36 -30.29 -16.72 -24.86
C ASP A 36 -29.22 -16.62 -23.76
N ALA A 37 -27.98 -17.10 -24.01
CA ALA A 37 -26.88 -16.94 -23.07
C ALA A 37 -26.29 -15.52 -23.18
N THR A 38 -26.01 -14.89 -22.04
CA THR A 38 -25.45 -13.54 -21.97
C THR A 38 -23.96 -13.60 -21.63
N TRP A 39 -23.17 -12.86 -22.41
CA TRP A 39 -21.72 -12.91 -22.41
C TRP A 39 -21.13 -11.52 -22.19
N LEU A 40 -20.25 -11.39 -21.19
CA LEU A 40 -19.50 -10.16 -20.88
C LEU A 40 -18.06 -10.29 -21.36
N LYS A 41 -17.54 -9.29 -22.07
CA LYS A 41 -16.16 -9.28 -22.56
C LYS A 41 -15.16 -9.16 -21.39
N THR A 42 -14.25 -10.12 -21.25
CA THR A 42 -13.26 -10.20 -20.16
C THR A 42 -11.81 -10.20 -20.66
N GLY A 43 -11.57 -10.01 -21.95
CA GLY A 43 -10.21 -9.93 -22.48
C GLY A 43 -10.15 -10.13 -23.98
N THR A 44 -8.93 -10.33 -24.48
CA THR A 44 -8.62 -10.65 -25.87
C THR A 44 -7.49 -11.68 -25.88
N ILE A 45 -7.56 -12.68 -26.76
CA ILE A 45 -6.40 -13.53 -27.06
C ILE A 45 -5.55 -12.77 -28.09
N GLU A 46 -4.40 -12.25 -27.65
CA GLU A 46 -3.40 -11.60 -28.50
C GLU A 46 -2.16 -12.49 -28.54
N THR A 47 -1.71 -12.86 -29.74
CA THR A 47 -0.47 -13.63 -29.92
C THR A 47 0.75 -12.74 -30.16
N ASP A 48 0.54 -11.43 -30.36
CA ASP A 48 1.61 -10.45 -30.49
C ASP A 48 2.14 -10.04 -29.09
N VAL A 49 3.25 -10.67 -28.72
CA VAL A 49 4.01 -10.40 -27.49
C VAL A 49 4.76 -9.05 -27.50
N LEU A 50 4.73 -8.29 -28.60
CA LEU A 50 5.34 -6.95 -28.68
C LEU A 50 4.33 -5.82 -28.42
N SER A 51 3.04 -6.04 -28.72
CA SER A 51 1.99 -5.02 -28.54
C SER A 51 1.22 -5.17 -27.21
N TYR A 52 1.45 -6.26 -26.47
CA TYR A 52 1.18 -6.34 -25.04
C TYR A 52 2.48 -6.40 -24.24
N PRO A 53 2.67 -5.59 -23.18
CA PRO A 53 3.70 -5.92 -22.22
C PRO A 53 3.39 -7.31 -21.70
N LEU A 54 4.39 -8.21 -21.68
CA LEU A 54 4.34 -9.53 -21.05
C LEU A 54 3.45 -9.48 -19.81
N ALA A 55 2.70 -10.54 -19.51
CA ALA A 55 2.10 -10.73 -18.20
C ALA A 55 3.22 -10.55 -17.15
N LYS A 56 3.36 -9.32 -16.64
CA LYS A 56 4.37 -9.00 -15.65
C LYS A 56 4.02 -9.89 -14.49
N SER A 57 5.00 -10.64 -13.99
CA SER A 57 4.93 -11.10 -12.60
C SER A 57 4.57 -9.87 -11.77
N PHE A 58 3.33 -9.81 -11.29
CA PHE A 58 2.82 -8.61 -10.67
C PHE A 58 3.35 -8.58 -9.25
N VAL A 59 4.25 -7.63 -8.99
CA VAL A 59 4.78 -7.39 -7.65
C VAL A 59 3.90 -6.30 -7.04
N LEU A 60 3.19 -6.63 -5.96
CA LEU A 60 2.56 -5.65 -5.07
C LEU A 60 3.60 -4.55 -4.73
N GLY A 61 3.19 -3.28 -4.79
CA GLY A 61 4.09 -2.18 -4.44
C GLY A 61 5.06 -1.78 -5.53
N SER A 62 4.63 -1.79 -6.80
CA SER A 62 5.40 -1.10 -7.83
C SER A 62 5.50 0.39 -7.45
N TYR A 63 6.73 0.90 -7.40
CA TYR A 63 6.98 2.32 -7.17
C TYR A 63 6.21 3.16 -8.18
N THR A 64 5.41 4.11 -7.70
CA THR A 64 4.50 4.92 -8.53
C THR A 64 5.22 5.95 -9.41
N ASN A 65 6.55 6.02 -9.31
CA ASN A 65 7.37 7.06 -9.91
C ASN A 65 7.06 8.48 -9.38
N VAL A 66 6.42 8.56 -8.21
CA VAL A 66 6.19 9.79 -7.46
C VAL A 66 6.98 9.71 -6.17
N SER A 67 8.13 10.38 -6.14
CA SER A 67 8.83 10.76 -4.93
C SER A 67 8.95 12.27 -4.88
N PHE A 68 8.99 12.82 -3.67
CA PHE A 68 9.33 14.22 -3.50
C PHE A 68 10.36 14.39 -2.40
N SER A 69 11.22 15.37 -2.61
CA SER A 69 12.37 15.61 -1.75
C SER A 69 11.95 16.36 -0.49
N THR A 70 12.52 15.97 0.65
CA THR A 70 12.37 16.60 1.95
C THR A 70 13.72 17.20 2.40
N PRO A 71 14.37 18.06 1.60
CA PRO A 71 15.77 18.44 1.84
C PRO A 71 15.97 19.24 3.13
N GLN A 72 14.89 19.88 3.59
CA GLN A 72 14.83 20.68 4.81
C GLN A 72 14.77 19.84 6.08
N VAL A 73 14.41 18.55 5.98
CA VAL A 73 14.32 17.65 7.14
C VAL A 73 15.70 17.06 7.42
N PRO A 74 16.31 17.36 8.58
CA PRO A 74 17.50 16.64 9.03
C PRO A 74 17.10 15.22 9.42
N ALA A 75 17.72 14.22 8.80
CA ALA A 75 17.51 12.80 9.08
C ALA A 75 16.01 12.42 9.20
N PRO A 76 15.22 12.43 8.10
CA PRO A 76 13.79 12.15 8.20
C PRO A 76 13.53 10.74 8.76
N ARG A 77 12.69 10.66 9.81
CA ARG A 77 12.34 9.40 10.48
C ARG A 77 10.86 9.06 10.32
N GLY A 78 10.06 9.31 11.36
CA GLY A 78 8.63 9.05 11.35
C GLY A 78 7.87 9.85 10.31
N LEU A 79 6.76 9.30 9.86
CA LEU A 79 5.91 9.86 8.83
C LEU A 79 4.44 9.67 9.19
N ALA A 80 3.67 10.76 9.17
CA ALA A 80 2.23 10.72 9.36
C ALA A 80 1.49 11.38 8.18
N TRP A 81 0.24 10.98 7.99
CA TRP A 81 -0.69 11.52 6.99
C TRP A 81 -1.98 11.93 7.70
N ASP A 82 -2.36 13.21 7.59
CA ASP A 82 -3.55 13.75 8.26
C ASP A 82 -4.83 13.68 7.40
N GLY A 83 -4.76 13.03 6.24
CA GLY A 83 -5.81 13.04 5.23
C GLY A 83 -5.60 14.10 4.13
N VAL A 84 -4.71 15.08 4.35
CA VAL A 84 -4.44 16.19 3.42
C VAL A 84 -2.94 16.48 3.28
N HIS A 85 -2.16 16.33 4.34
CA HIS A 85 -0.76 16.69 4.44
C HIS A 85 0.09 15.55 4.99
N PHE A 86 1.33 15.49 4.51
CA PHE A 86 2.37 14.68 5.11
C PHE A 86 3.06 15.46 6.23
N TRP A 87 3.39 14.73 7.29
CA TRP A 87 4.12 15.24 8.45
C TRP A 87 5.36 14.39 8.65
N VAL A 88 6.53 14.99 8.41
CA VAL A 88 7.82 14.29 8.47
C VAL A 88 8.54 14.72 9.74
N LEU A 89 8.85 13.75 10.60
CA LEU A 89 9.61 13.96 11.82
C LEU A 89 11.11 14.03 11.51
N SER A 90 11.80 15.05 12.00
CA SER A 90 13.26 15.06 11.96
C SER A 90 13.86 14.14 13.02
N GLY A 91 14.92 13.44 12.63
CA GLY A 91 15.60 12.45 13.46
C GLY A 91 16.52 13.04 14.53
N VAL A 92 16.95 12.14 15.42
CA VAL A 92 18.03 12.18 16.44
C VAL A 92 18.60 13.58 16.74
N THR A 93 17.74 14.47 17.24
CA THR A 93 18.10 15.83 17.62
C THR A 93 17.57 16.14 19.01
N SER A 94 18.19 17.09 19.70
CA SER A 94 17.70 17.59 20.98
C SER A 94 16.47 18.51 20.85
N ASP A 95 16.12 18.89 19.61
CA ASP A 95 14.99 19.76 19.26
C ASP A 95 14.30 19.19 18.01
N PRO A 96 13.63 18.02 18.13
CA PRO A 96 12.95 17.40 17.00
C PRO A 96 11.80 18.29 16.50
N LYS A 97 11.62 18.34 15.18
CA LYS A 97 10.56 19.11 14.52
C LYS A 97 9.72 18.21 13.63
N LEU A 98 8.46 18.61 13.45
CA LEU A 98 7.59 18.08 12.40
C LEU A 98 7.54 19.07 11.24
N TYR A 99 7.84 18.58 10.05
CA TYR A 99 7.79 19.35 8.80
C TYR A 99 6.54 18.94 8.02
N LYS A 100 5.74 19.93 7.66
CA LYS A 100 4.48 19.77 6.95
C LYS A 100 4.70 19.91 5.45
N TYR A 101 4.17 18.97 4.68
CA TYR A 101 4.19 18.98 3.23
C TYR A 101 2.78 18.78 2.67
N ASP A 102 2.48 19.39 1.53
CA ASP A 102 1.27 19.04 0.77
C ASP A 102 1.40 17.65 0.12
N ALA A 103 0.30 17.14 -0.43
CA ALA A 103 0.27 15.84 -1.10
C ALA A 103 1.20 15.74 -2.33
N ALA A 104 1.60 16.89 -2.90
CA ALA A 104 2.50 17.01 -4.04
C ALA A 104 3.98 17.18 -3.63
N GLY A 105 4.26 17.31 -2.33
CA GLY A 105 5.59 17.43 -1.77
C GLY A 105 6.13 18.84 -1.59
N ALA A 106 5.29 19.87 -1.70
CA ALA A 106 5.72 21.22 -1.37
C ALA A 106 5.78 21.41 0.15
N SER A 107 6.89 21.94 0.65
CA SER A 107 7.05 22.31 2.07
C SER A 107 6.10 23.48 2.41
N ILE A 108 5.31 23.32 3.47
CA ILE A 108 4.30 24.30 3.92
C ILE A 108 4.77 25.02 5.17
N ASP A 109 5.09 24.26 6.22
CA ASP A 109 5.39 24.79 7.56
C ASP A 109 6.17 23.77 8.39
N ASN A 110 6.64 24.14 9.57
CA ASN A 110 7.20 23.22 10.56
C ASN A 110 7.04 23.77 11.98
N PHE A 111 7.02 22.88 12.97
CA PHE A 111 7.04 23.26 14.37
C PHE A 111 7.92 22.33 15.21
N ALA A 112 8.43 22.84 16.33
CA ALA A 112 9.20 22.06 17.29
C ALA A 112 8.28 21.17 18.13
N VAL A 113 8.66 19.90 18.25
CA VAL A 113 7.98 18.93 19.11
C VAL A 113 8.49 19.13 20.53
N GLN A 114 7.69 19.83 21.34
CA GLN A 114 8.10 20.21 22.68
C GLN A 114 8.37 18.99 23.56
N SER A 115 9.30 19.13 24.50
CA SER A 115 9.54 18.16 25.58
C SER A 115 10.03 16.77 25.12
N LEU A 116 10.55 16.64 23.89
CA LEU A 116 11.21 15.43 23.40
C LEU A 116 12.66 15.69 23.00
N SER A 117 13.47 14.64 23.08
CA SER A 117 14.78 14.59 22.42
C SER A 117 14.92 13.24 21.73
N SER A 118 15.49 13.18 20.53
CA SER A 118 15.61 11.91 19.79
C SER A 118 14.28 11.17 19.63
N ALA A 119 13.24 11.90 19.21
CA ALA A 119 11.95 11.32 18.87
C ALA A 119 12.09 10.17 17.86
N THR A 120 11.26 9.15 18.00
CA THR A 120 11.32 7.92 17.21
C THR A 120 10.39 7.95 16.03
N ASP A 121 9.11 8.22 16.27
CA ASP A 121 8.08 8.11 15.25
C ASP A 121 6.90 9.04 15.53
N VAL A 122 6.04 9.26 14.53
CA VAL A 122 4.84 10.12 14.61
C VAL A 122 3.65 9.46 13.93
N VAL A 123 2.46 9.65 14.50
CA VAL A 123 1.18 9.25 13.90
C VAL A 123 0.16 10.38 13.98
N PHE A 124 -0.79 10.40 13.05
CA PHE A 124 -2.03 11.18 13.17
C PHE A 124 -3.13 10.29 13.75
N ASP A 125 -3.69 10.66 14.90
CA ASP A 125 -4.68 9.84 15.63
C ASP A 125 -6.14 10.13 15.24
N GLY A 126 -6.34 10.76 14.09
CA GLY A 126 -7.64 11.23 13.62
C GLY A 126 -7.98 12.66 14.06
N VAL A 127 -7.23 13.23 15.02
CA VAL A 127 -7.44 14.62 15.50
C VAL A 127 -6.11 15.38 15.58
N ASP A 128 -5.11 14.79 16.22
CA ASP A 128 -3.84 15.41 16.55
C ASP A 128 -2.65 14.56 16.09
N LEU A 129 -1.48 15.17 16.07
CA LEU A 129 -0.21 14.50 15.81
C LEU A 129 0.37 14.01 17.15
N VAL A 130 0.67 12.71 17.21
CA VAL A 130 1.24 12.05 18.37
C VAL A 130 2.65 11.61 18.02
N VAL A 131 3.64 12.15 18.73
CA VAL A 131 5.05 11.83 18.56
C VAL A 131 5.52 11.01 19.75
N ILE A 132 6.29 9.97 19.49
CA ILE A 132 6.82 9.07 20.51
C ILE A 132 8.34 9.18 20.64
N GLN A 133 8.85 8.85 21.82
CA GLN A 133 10.27 8.69 22.13
C GLN A 133 10.40 7.62 23.22
N SER A 134 10.88 6.42 22.90
CA SER A 134 11.21 5.34 23.86
C SER A 134 10.08 4.99 24.85
N ASN A 135 9.86 5.75 25.91
CA ASN A 135 8.81 5.55 26.92
C ASN A 135 7.93 6.80 27.13
N TYR A 136 7.99 7.79 26.24
CA TYR A 136 7.31 9.07 26.37
C TYR A 136 6.60 9.45 25.08
N TRP A 137 5.41 10.05 25.19
CA TRP A 137 4.63 10.53 24.05
C TRP A 137 4.25 11.99 24.26
N VAL A 138 4.14 12.73 23.16
CA VAL A 138 3.66 14.12 23.14
C VAL A 138 2.68 14.31 22.01
N ARG A 139 1.57 14.98 22.29
CA ARG A 139 0.51 15.31 21.33
C ARG A 139 0.52 16.80 21.01
N HIS A 140 0.43 17.12 19.72
CA HIS A 140 0.28 18.47 19.21
C HIS A 140 -0.86 18.53 18.19
N THR A 141 -1.57 19.65 18.13
CA THR A 141 -2.53 19.90 17.05
C THR A 141 -1.84 20.03 15.70
N LEU A 142 -2.60 19.99 14.60
CA LEU A 142 -2.10 20.27 13.25
C LEU A 142 -1.58 21.71 13.06
N ALA A 143 -1.78 22.60 14.03
CA ALA A 143 -1.20 23.94 14.09
C ALA A 143 0.06 24.02 14.97
N GLY A 144 0.57 22.89 15.47
CA GLY A 144 1.76 22.82 16.32
C GLY A 144 1.53 23.24 17.78
N VAL A 145 0.28 23.35 18.22
CA VAL A 145 -0.04 23.69 19.62
C VAL A 145 0.07 22.43 20.47
N TYR A 146 0.87 22.48 21.54
CA TYR A 146 0.97 21.40 22.54
C TYR A 146 -0.40 21.11 23.17
N VAL A 147 -0.76 19.83 23.23
CA VAL A 147 -2.04 19.36 23.81
C VAL A 147 -1.79 18.65 25.14
N ALA A 148 -0.97 17.60 25.11
CA ALA A 148 -0.70 16.75 26.27
C ALA A 148 0.56 15.92 26.04
N SER A 149 1.08 15.35 27.12
CA SER A 149 2.15 14.37 27.08
C SER A 149 2.04 13.39 28.24
N GLY A 150 2.74 12.26 28.14
CA GLY A 150 2.71 11.23 29.16
C GLY A 150 3.73 10.13 28.93
N SER A 151 3.72 9.16 29.82
CA SER A 151 4.57 7.97 29.73
C SER A 151 3.82 6.80 29.12
N MET A 152 4.56 5.90 28.50
CA MET A 152 4.15 4.57 28.05
C MET A 152 5.24 3.56 28.39
N ASP A 153 5.09 2.32 27.94
CA ASP A 153 6.15 1.32 28.07
C ASP A 153 7.45 1.75 27.39
N SER A 154 8.57 1.31 27.94
CA SER A 154 9.88 1.55 27.35
C SER A 154 10.12 0.75 26.08
N GLY A 155 10.91 1.33 25.18
CA GLY A 155 11.37 0.65 23.96
C GLY A 155 10.44 0.84 22.77
N ALA A 156 9.59 1.86 22.79
CA ALA A 156 8.78 2.27 21.65
C ALA A 156 9.67 2.74 20.51
N SER A 157 9.56 2.07 19.36
CA SER A 157 10.29 2.43 18.14
C SER A 157 9.39 2.84 16.99
N ALA A 158 8.14 2.39 16.94
CA ALA A 158 7.18 2.75 15.90
C ALA A 158 5.76 2.89 16.47
N ILE A 159 4.92 3.71 15.83
CA ILE A 159 3.52 3.91 16.21
C ILE A 159 2.61 4.02 14.98
N THR A 160 1.40 3.45 15.06
CA THR A 160 0.34 3.63 14.05
C THR A 160 -1.03 3.76 14.72
N PHE A 161 -2.04 4.16 13.96
CA PHE A 161 -3.42 4.35 14.39
C PHE A 161 -4.36 3.59 13.46
N ASP A 162 -5.19 2.71 14.02
CA ASP A 162 -6.07 1.85 13.23
C ASP A 162 -7.46 2.48 12.94
N GLY A 163 -7.65 3.74 13.33
CA GLY A 163 -8.96 4.41 13.32
C GLY A 163 -9.69 4.37 14.65
N THR A 164 -9.24 3.57 15.63
CA THR A 164 -9.82 3.46 16.98
C THR A 164 -8.75 3.47 18.07
N TYR A 165 -7.65 2.74 17.90
CA TYR A 165 -6.60 2.53 18.86
C TYR A 165 -5.24 2.91 18.30
N LEU A 166 -4.36 3.35 19.20
CA LEU A 166 -2.94 3.49 18.92
C LEU A 166 -2.28 2.12 19.07
N TRP A 167 -1.37 1.80 18.16
CA TRP A 167 -0.57 0.58 18.20
C TRP A 167 0.89 0.98 18.23
N VAL A 168 1.57 0.63 19.31
CA VAL A 168 2.98 0.99 19.52
C VAL A 168 3.81 -0.29 19.49
N PHE A 169 4.82 -0.34 18.64
CA PHE A 169 5.77 -1.45 18.67
C PHE A 169 6.79 -1.22 19.79
N ASN A 170 6.81 -2.14 20.75
CA ASN A 170 7.71 -2.13 21.88
C ASN A 170 8.51 -3.43 21.91
N SER A 171 9.81 -3.32 21.64
CA SER A 171 10.78 -4.44 21.62
C SER A 171 10.48 -5.58 20.64
N ASN A 172 9.41 -6.36 20.84
CA ASN A 172 9.04 -7.54 20.04
C ASN A 172 7.53 -7.67 19.78
N SER A 173 6.70 -6.75 20.29
CA SER A 173 5.25 -6.84 20.14
C SER A 173 4.65 -5.48 19.86
N MET A 174 3.61 -5.47 19.03
CA MET A 174 2.72 -4.33 18.94
C MET A 174 1.76 -4.37 20.13
N VAL A 175 1.73 -3.30 20.91
CA VAL A 175 0.88 -3.16 22.08
C VAL A 175 -0.21 -2.15 21.75
N GLN A 176 -1.46 -2.51 22.04
CA GLN A 176 -2.61 -1.65 21.79
C GLN A 176 -2.86 -0.70 22.98
N TYR A 177 -3.12 0.56 22.65
CA TYR A 177 -3.42 1.64 23.57
C TYR A 177 -4.70 2.38 23.14
N ASN A 178 -5.45 2.86 24.12
CA ASN A 178 -6.45 3.90 23.89
C ASN A 178 -5.77 5.24 23.55
N LEU A 179 -6.55 6.22 23.08
CA LEU A 179 -6.04 7.56 22.72
C LEU A 179 -5.45 8.34 23.91
N ASP A 180 -5.69 7.91 25.16
CA ASP A 180 -5.07 8.46 26.37
C ASP A 180 -3.80 7.71 26.80
N PHE A 181 -3.30 6.79 25.95
CA PHE A 181 -2.18 5.89 26.25
C PHE A 181 -2.41 4.93 27.42
N THR A 182 -3.67 4.62 27.75
CA THR A 182 -4.00 3.48 28.61
C THR A 182 -4.00 2.19 27.79
N LYS A 183 -3.19 1.20 28.18
CA LYS A 183 -3.16 -0.12 27.53
C LYS A 183 -4.52 -0.80 27.58
N THR A 184 -4.90 -1.47 26.50
CA THR A 184 -6.10 -2.31 26.46
C THR A 184 -5.84 -3.74 26.96
N GLY A 185 -4.57 -4.15 26.99
CA GLY A 185 -4.16 -5.53 27.27
C GLY A 185 -4.02 -6.41 26.03
N VAL A 186 -4.32 -5.89 24.83
CA VAL A 186 -4.12 -6.59 23.56
C VAL A 186 -2.68 -6.39 23.07
N THR A 187 -2.04 -7.50 22.69
CA THR A 187 -0.70 -7.52 22.10
C THR A 187 -0.66 -8.43 20.89
N ILE A 188 0.12 -8.03 19.88
CA ILE A 188 0.42 -8.83 18.70
C ILE A 188 1.92 -9.07 18.67
N ASP A 189 2.33 -10.34 18.68
CA ASP A 189 3.74 -10.69 18.58
C ASP A 189 4.23 -10.54 17.14
N ILE A 190 5.33 -9.81 16.98
CA ILE A 190 5.98 -9.59 15.69
C ILE A 190 7.41 -10.07 15.81
N THR A 191 7.85 -10.89 14.87
CA THR A 191 9.14 -11.62 14.98
C THR A 191 10.36 -10.80 14.57
N PHE A 192 10.19 -9.52 14.27
CA PHE A 192 11.26 -8.61 13.89
C PHE A 192 10.96 -7.20 14.44
N GLY A 193 12.00 -6.36 14.52
CA GLY A 193 11.83 -4.95 14.89
C GLY A 193 11.54 -4.10 13.65
N PRO A 194 10.28 -3.70 13.41
CA PRO A 194 9.98 -2.80 12.30
C PRO A 194 10.58 -1.42 12.57
N THR A 195 11.04 -0.77 11.50
CA THR A 195 11.46 0.63 11.54
C THR A 195 10.25 1.56 11.60
N GLY A 196 9.15 1.19 10.94
CA GLY A 196 7.89 1.94 10.95
C GLY A 196 6.67 1.03 10.78
N MET A 197 5.49 1.59 11.07
CA MET A 197 4.21 0.90 10.94
C MET A 197 3.14 1.80 10.32
N ALA A 198 2.28 1.21 9.48
CA ALA A 198 1.13 1.89 8.90
C ALA A 198 -0.13 1.03 9.00
N TRP A 199 -1.30 1.68 8.90
CA TRP A 199 -2.60 1.01 8.80
C TRP A 199 -3.30 1.45 7.52
N ASP A 200 -3.70 0.48 6.68
CA ASP A 200 -4.34 0.77 5.39
C ASP A 200 -5.87 0.90 5.45
N GLY A 201 -6.45 0.81 6.65
CA GLY A 201 -7.90 0.71 6.87
C GLY A 201 -8.38 -0.71 7.15
N SER A 202 -7.57 -1.75 6.93
CA SER A 202 -7.92 -3.15 7.18
C SER A 202 -6.76 -4.03 7.65
N ASN A 203 -5.53 -3.68 7.30
CA ASN A 203 -4.31 -4.42 7.58
C ASN A 203 -3.21 -3.49 8.08
N PHE A 204 -2.35 -4.05 8.92
CA PHE A 204 -1.08 -3.43 9.27
C PHE A 204 -0.06 -3.64 8.18
N TRP A 205 0.79 -2.63 8.00
CA TRP A 205 2.00 -2.70 7.21
C TRP A 205 3.18 -2.40 8.10
N LEU A 206 4.10 -3.35 8.20
CA LEU A 206 5.29 -3.24 9.03
C LEU A 206 6.51 -3.26 8.11
N CYS A 207 7.35 -2.23 8.17
CA CYS A 207 8.55 -2.18 7.34
C CYS A 207 9.81 -2.55 8.11
N ASP A 208 10.68 -3.33 7.48
CA ASP A 208 12.10 -3.38 7.82
C ASP A 208 12.90 -2.55 6.79
N ARG A 209 14.22 -2.66 6.79
CA ARG A 209 15.10 -1.96 5.82
C ARG A 209 14.86 -2.40 4.36
N TYR A 210 14.19 -3.52 4.12
CA TYR A 210 14.12 -4.19 2.84
C TYR A 210 12.71 -4.34 2.28
N TYR A 211 11.72 -4.55 3.13
CA TYR A 211 10.36 -4.83 2.72
C TYR A 211 9.35 -4.18 3.64
N ALA A 212 8.20 -3.81 3.08
CA ALA A 212 6.97 -3.58 3.83
C ALA A 212 6.10 -4.84 3.77
N TYR A 213 5.84 -5.46 4.92
CA TYR A 213 5.07 -6.69 5.04
C TYR A 213 3.64 -6.39 5.49
N GLN A 214 2.66 -7.01 4.86
CA GLN A 214 1.25 -6.85 5.23
C GLN A 214 0.83 -7.93 6.24
N TYR A 215 0.25 -7.49 7.35
CA TYR A 215 -0.32 -8.31 8.41
C TYR A 215 -1.79 -7.96 8.58
N THR A 216 -2.64 -8.97 8.80
CA THR A 216 -4.05 -8.74 9.16
C THR A 216 -4.15 -7.95 10.48
N ALA A 217 -5.34 -7.41 10.78
CA ALA A 217 -5.64 -6.75 12.07
C ALA A 217 -5.32 -7.61 13.30
N ASN A 218 -5.28 -8.94 13.14
CA ASN A 218 -4.97 -9.90 14.21
C ASN A 218 -3.49 -10.35 14.20
N GLY A 219 -2.63 -9.68 13.42
CA GLY A 219 -1.19 -9.97 13.41
C GLY A 219 -0.77 -11.19 12.61
N VAL A 220 -1.63 -11.71 11.73
CA VAL A 220 -1.26 -12.82 10.84
C VAL A 220 -0.64 -12.27 9.56
N PHE A 221 0.58 -12.69 9.23
CA PHE A 221 1.21 -12.36 7.96
C PHE A 221 0.36 -12.86 6.80
N THR A 222 0.03 -11.97 5.87
CA THR A 222 -0.88 -12.26 4.75
C THR A 222 -0.23 -13.02 3.59
N GLY A 223 1.11 -13.08 3.58
CA GLY A 223 1.89 -13.52 2.41
C GLY A 223 2.30 -12.37 1.47
N SER A 224 1.70 -11.19 1.62
CA SER A 224 1.99 -10.01 0.81
C SER A 224 3.13 -9.17 1.39
N LYS A 225 4.06 -8.76 0.52
CA LYS A 225 5.09 -7.78 0.85
C LYS A 225 5.48 -6.94 -0.36
N ILE A 226 6.00 -5.75 -0.10
CA ILE A 226 6.54 -4.80 -1.08
C ILE A 226 8.04 -4.73 -0.89
N ASP A 227 8.83 -4.82 -1.96
CA ASP A 227 10.28 -4.58 -1.94
C ASP A 227 10.52 -3.08 -2.05
N ILE A 228 11.16 -2.50 -1.03
CA ILE A 228 11.42 -1.04 -0.94
C ILE A 228 12.90 -0.70 -1.18
N ARG A 229 13.75 -1.70 -1.44
CA ARG A 229 15.22 -1.56 -1.50
C ARG A 229 15.75 -0.79 -2.69
N ASN A 230 15.00 -0.74 -3.78
CA ASN A 230 15.49 -0.14 -5.02
C ASN A 230 15.45 1.39 -4.93
N GLU A 231 14.46 1.92 -4.23
CA GLU A 231 14.19 3.34 -4.11
C GLU A 231 14.71 3.91 -2.79
N ALA A 232 14.50 3.18 -1.69
CA ALA A 232 14.91 3.59 -0.36
C ALA A 232 16.02 2.68 0.19
N THR A 233 17.10 3.31 0.63
CA THR A 233 18.31 2.64 1.15
C THR A 233 18.37 2.67 2.68
N ASP A 234 17.61 3.56 3.32
CA ASP A 234 17.57 3.75 4.76
C ASP A 234 16.18 4.20 5.24
N VAL A 235 15.22 3.26 5.22
CA VAL A 235 13.82 3.51 5.59
C VAL A 235 13.62 3.53 7.09
N GLU A 236 13.11 4.65 7.59
CA GLU A 236 12.84 4.87 9.01
C GLU A 236 11.35 4.94 9.36
N GLY A 237 10.48 5.25 8.40
CA GLY A 237 9.05 5.42 8.64
C GLY A 237 8.21 5.02 7.43
N ILE A 238 6.95 4.67 7.68
CA ILE A 238 5.96 4.29 6.66
C ILE A 238 4.58 4.79 7.07
N VAL A 239 3.78 5.26 6.11
CA VAL A 239 2.38 5.65 6.32
C VAL A 239 1.51 5.21 5.16
N TRP A 240 0.22 5.07 5.41
CA TRP A 240 -0.80 4.94 4.38
C TRP A 240 -1.39 6.31 4.05
N ASP A 241 -1.31 6.76 2.79
CA ASP A 241 -1.86 8.05 2.37
C ASP A 241 -3.34 8.00 1.94
N GLY A 242 -4.00 6.86 2.17
CA GLY A 242 -5.34 6.56 1.71
C GLY A 242 -5.38 5.75 0.41
N VAL A 243 -4.28 5.72 -0.35
CA VAL A 243 -4.18 5.00 -1.64
C VAL A 243 -2.86 4.22 -1.76
N ASN A 244 -1.78 4.77 -1.23
CA ASN A 244 -0.43 4.25 -1.35
C ASN A 244 0.19 4.05 0.03
N LEU A 245 1.15 3.13 0.08
CA LEU A 245 2.16 3.18 1.13
C LEU A 245 3.21 4.21 0.77
N VAL A 246 3.62 5.00 1.75
CA VAL A 246 4.64 6.03 1.59
C VAL A 246 5.71 5.81 2.64
N THR A 247 6.98 5.74 2.24
CA THR A 247 8.11 5.59 3.15
C THR A 247 8.96 6.85 3.19
N THR A 248 9.54 7.15 4.35
CA THR A 248 10.68 8.08 4.46
C THR A 248 11.98 7.36 4.17
N ASP A 249 12.99 8.11 3.74
CA ASP A 249 14.35 7.60 3.60
C ASP A 249 15.35 8.64 4.13
N GLU A 250 16.13 8.25 5.14
CA GLU A 250 17.06 9.14 5.83
C GLU A 250 18.20 9.61 4.90
N ASN A 251 18.72 8.71 4.07
CA ASN A 251 19.91 8.93 3.26
C ASN A 251 19.63 9.87 2.06
N THR A 252 18.60 9.55 1.29
CA THR A 252 18.20 10.30 0.10
C THR A 252 17.39 11.55 0.46
N LYS A 253 16.72 11.55 1.61
CA LYS A 253 15.76 12.60 2.03
C LYS A 253 14.62 12.76 1.04
N TYR A 254 14.01 11.63 0.68
CA TYR A 254 12.81 11.58 -0.14
C TYR A 254 11.72 10.82 0.60
N LEU A 255 10.48 11.12 0.21
CA LEU A 255 9.37 10.21 0.43
C LEU A 255 9.15 9.36 -0.83
N TYR A 256 8.99 8.05 -0.68
CA TYR A 256 8.76 7.12 -1.78
C TYR A 256 7.36 6.52 -1.69
N LYS A 257 6.58 6.59 -2.78
CA LYS A 257 5.21 6.07 -2.84
C LYS A 257 5.12 4.76 -3.61
N TYR A 258 4.47 3.77 -3.01
CA TYR A 258 4.27 2.42 -3.53
C TYR A 258 2.78 2.14 -3.71
N ASP A 259 2.39 1.76 -4.93
CA ASP A 259 1.01 1.45 -5.26
C ASP A 259 0.60 0.12 -4.62
N CYS A 260 -0.44 0.18 -3.79
CA CYS A 260 -0.99 -0.98 -3.11
C CYS A 260 -2.39 -1.36 -3.64
N THR A 261 -2.90 -0.61 -4.62
CA THR A 261 -4.19 -0.84 -5.26
C THR A 261 -4.07 -1.88 -6.37
N SER A 262 -3.94 -3.15 -6.01
CA SER A 262 -4.07 -4.22 -7.00
C SER A 262 -5.55 -4.46 -7.34
N THR A 263 -6.07 -3.83 -8.40
CA THR A 263 -7.22 -4.43 -9.10
C THR A 263 -6.71 -5.64 -9.85
N ARG A 264 -7.01 -6.81 -9.28
CA ARG A 264 -6.75 -8.16 -9.78
C ARG A 264 -7.12 -8.29 -11.28
N TYR A 265 -6.12 -8.52 -12.15
CA TYR A 265 -6.34 -9.23 -13.41
C TYR A 265 -5.48 -10.49 -13.40
N VAL A 266 -6.12 -11.65 -13.24
CA VAL A 266 -5.48 -12.95 -13.42
C VAL A 266 -5.83 -13.39 -14.84
N GLY A 267 -4.95 -13.13 -15.80
CA GLY A 267 -4.98 -13.78 -17.11
C GLY A 267 -4.42 -15.20 -16.98
N HIS A 268 -5.20 -16.18 -17.44
CA HIS A 268 -4.95 -17.63 -17.33
C HIS A 268 -3.63 -18.10 -17.99
N PRO A 269 -2.96 -19.16 -17.49
CA PRO A 269 -1.81 -19.77 -18.17
C PRO A 269 -2.19 -20.62 -19.40
N THR A 270 -1.61 -20.29 -20.56
CA THR A 270 -1.37 -21.13 -21.76
C THR A 270 -2.52 -21.90 -22.43
N VAL A 271 -2.78 -21.58 -23.71
CA VAL A 271 -2.81 -22.56 -24.83
C VAL A 271 -2.28 -21.86 -26.09
N GLU A 272 -1.27 -22.45 -26.75
CA GLU A 272 -0.84 -22.09 -28.10
C GLU A 272 -1.90 -22.51 -29.13
N TYR A 273 -2.33 -21.58 -30.00
CA TYR A 273 -2.65 -21.92 -31.38
C TYR A 273 -2.34 -20.72 -32.28
N GLY A 274 -1.66 -20.99 -33.39
CA GLY A 274 -1.03 -19.98 -34.22
C GLY A 274 -1.99 -19.17 -35.09
N GLY A 275 -1.55 -17.94 -35.37
CA GLY A 275 -1.85 -17.17 -36.57
C GLY A 275 -3.32 -16.88 -36.83
N GLU A 276 -3.85 -15.82 -36.23
CA GLU A 276 -4.68 -14.77 -36.84
C GLU A 276 -5.40 -13.93 -35.76
N VAL A 277 -5.56 -12.64 -36.07
CA VAL A 277 -6.31 -11.52 -35.43
C VAL A 277 -6.75 -11.67 -33.97
N SER A 278 -6.51 -10.62 -33.18
CA SER A 278 -6.90 -10.57 -31.77
C SER A 278 -8.42 -10.75 -31.56
N LEU A 279 -8.80 -11.89 -30.96
CA LEU A 279 -10.20 -12.26 -30.72
C LEU A 279 -10.59 -12.05 -29.26
N PRO A 280 -11.69 -11.34 -28.96
CA PRO A 280 -12.15 -11.15 -27.59
C PRO A 280 -12.59 -12.44 -26.88
N VAL A 281 -12.24 -12.53 -25.59
CA VAL A 281 -12.68 -13.57 -24.65
C VAL A 281 -13.88 -13.04 -23.87
N TYR A 282 -14.90 -13.88 -23.68
CA TYR A 282 -16.09 -13.55 -22.92
C TYR A 282 -16.34 -14.59 -21.83
N VAL A 283 -16.93 -14.13 -20.72
CA VAL A 283 -17.46 -14.99 -19.65
C VAL A 283 -18.98 -15.03 -19.74
N ARG A 284 -19.56 -16.22 -19.59
CA ARG A 284 -21.01 -16.38 -19.51
C ARG A 284 -21.51 -15.89 -18.16
N ILE A 285 -22.43 -14.94 -18.16
CA ILE A 285 -23.03 -14.37 -16.95
C ILE A 285 -24.52 -14.72 -16.78
N LYS A 286 -25.16 -15.29 -17.81
CA LYS A 286 -26.56 -15.74 -17.79
C LYS A 286 -26.80 -16.79 -18.86
#